data_AF-A0A128FFN2-F1
#
_entry.id   AF-A0A128FFN2-F1
#
_cell.length_a   1.000
_cell.length_b   1.000
_cell.length_c   1.000
_cell.angle_alpha   90.00
_cell.angle_beta   90.00
_cell.angle_gamma   90.00
#
_symmetry.space_group_name_H-M   'P 1'
#
loop_
_entity.id
_entity.type
_entity.pdbx_description
1 polymer ?
#
loop_
_entity_poly.entity_id
_entity_poly.type
_entity_poly.pdbx_seq_one_letter_code
_entity_poly.pdbx_strand_id
1 'polypeptide(L)'
;MYAGKIVETGPTDVVLDSPAHPYTKKLIACVPELGRGKGALEAIPGLPPVVDKLPPGCAFAARCSKAADTCQQGEVSRNEASGRMVLCHYPEEKLV
;
A
#
# COMPACT_ATOMS: atom_id res chain seq x y z
N MET A 1 7.39 1.60 -3.14
CA MET A 1 7.30 3.08 -3.23
C MET A 1 6.03 3.46 -3.97
N TYR A 2 5.42 4.61 -3.66
CA TYR A 2 4.29 5.15 -4.41
C TYR A 2 4.27 6.68 -4.34
N ALA A 3 4.05 7.36 -5.48
CA ALA A 3 4.03 8.82 -5.58
C ALA A 3 5.24 9.51 -4.91
N GLY A 4 6.44 8.95 -5.13
CA GLY A 4 7.70 9.47 -4.58
C GLY A 4 7.95 9.18 -3.09
N LYS A 5 7.06 8.45 -2.40
CA LYS A 5 7.21 8.10 -0.98
C LYS A 5 7.44 6.60 -0.78
N ILE A 6 8.36 6.24 0.11
CA ILE A 6 8.48 4.85 0.58
C ILE A 6 7.26 4.58 1.46
N VAL A 7 6.35 3.74 0.97
CA VAL A 7 5.10 3.38 1.65
C VAL A 7 5.22 2.14 2.52
N GLU A 8 6.18 1.28 2.19
CA GLU A 8 6.49 0.07 2.94
C GLU A 8 7.94 -0.36 2.65
N THR A 9 8.63 -0.88 3.67
CA THR A 9 9.96 -1.49 3.59
C THR A 9 10.12 -2.53 4.71
N GLY A 10 10.96 -3.54 4.49
CA GLY A 10 11.23 -4.61 5.45
C GLY A 10 11.90 -5.81 4.77
N PRO A 11 12.09 -6.92 5.51
CA PRO A 11 12.55 -8.18 4.94
C PRO A 11 11.67 -8.63 3.77
N THR A 12 12.29 -9.16 2.71
CA THR A 12 11.60 -9.46 1.44
C THR A 12 10.48 -10.47 1.61
N ASP A 13 10.75 -11.56 2.32
CA ASP A 13 9.78 -12.60 2.67
C ASP A 13 8.57 -12.00 3.40
N VAL A 14 8.81 -11.17 4.41
CA VAL A 14 7.73 -10.56 5.20
C VAL A 14 6.88 -9.58 4.37
N VAL A 15 7.49 -8.79 3.49
CA VAL A 15 6.74 -7.85 2.63
C VAL A 15 5.91 -8.62 1.58
N LEU A 16 6.40 -9.75 1.08
CA LEU A 16 5.68 -10.56 0.10
C LEU A 16 4.57 -11.40 0.74
N ASP A 17 4.82 -12.00 1.91
CA ASP A 17 3.88 -12.92 2.55
C ASP A 17 2.88 -12.20 3.46
N SER A 18 3.26 -11.06 4.04
CA SER A 18 2.44 -10.30 5.00
C SER A 18 2.57 -8.77 4.77
N PRO A 19 2.19 -8.28 3.57
CA PRO A 19 2.24 -6.86 3.23
C PRO A 19 1.36 -6.03 4.15
N ALA A 20 1.93 -5.01 4.79
CA ALA A 20 1.24 -4.14 5.73
C ALA A 20 0.52 -2.98 5.05
N HIS A 21 1.05 -2.42 3.95
CA HIS A 21 0.39 -1.31 3.26
C HIS A 21 -0.67 -1.83 2.26
N PRO A 22 -1.90 -1.29 2.24
CA PRO A 22 -2.95 -1.74 1.31
C PRO A 22 -2.55 -1.70 -0.18
N TYR A 23 -1.75 -0.70 -0.57
CA TYR A 23 -1.12 -0.65 -1.90
C TYR A 23 -0.21 -1.86 -2.18
N THR A 24 0.71 -2.21 -1.27
CA THR A 24 1.63 -3.34 -1.44
C THR A 24 0.85 -4.66 -1.54
N LYS A 25 -0.15 -4.84 -0.67
CA LYS A 25 -1.05 -6.00 -0.72
C LYS A 25 -1.74 -6.14 -2.08
N LYS A 26 -2.24 -5.02 -2.63
CA LYS A 26 -2.84 -5.02 -3.97
C LYS A 26 -1.83 -5.29 -5.08
N LEU A 27 -0.60 -4.78 -4.99
CA LEU A 27 0.44 -5.11 -5.98
C LEU A 27 0.72 -6.61 -6.02
N ILE A 28 0.81 -7.26 -4.86
CA ILE A 28 1.04 -8.71 -4.76
C ILE A 28 -0.14 -9.47 -5.32
N ALA A 29 -1.38 -9.05 -5.03
CA ALA A 29 -2.59 -9.66 -5.59
C ALA A 29 -2.74 -9.50 -7.12
N CYS A 30 -2.05 -8.52 -7.73
CA CYS A 30 -1.97 -8.37 -9.19
C CYS A 30 -1.01 -9.35 -9.86
N VAL A 31 -0.18 -10.08 -9.10
CA VAL A 31 0.81 -11.00 -9.66
C VAL A 31 0.11 -12.32 -10.04
N PRO A 32 0.20 -12.76 -11.30
CA PRO A 32 -0.40 -14.01 -11.71
C PRO A 32 0.31 -15.21 -11.06
N GLU A 33 -0.47 -16.12 -10.50
CA GLU A 33 0.04 -17.40 -10.00
C GLU A 33 0.28 -18.37 -11.17
N LEU A 34 1.52 -18.85 -11.31
CA LEU A 34 1.89 -19.85 -12.30
C LEU A 34 1.19 -21.18 -11.99
N GLY A 35 0.40 -21.70 -12.94
CA GLY A 35 -0.23 -23.02 -12.83
C GLY A 35 -1.62 -23.05 -12.18
N ARG A 36 -2.08 -21.94 -11.58
CA ARG A 36 -3.49 -21.77 -11.22
C ARG A 36 -4.21 -21.18 -12.44
N GLY A 37 -5.22 -21.88 -12.96
CA GLY A 37 -6.04 -21.39 -14.08
C GLY A 37 -6.66 -20.03 -13.79
N LYS A 38 -7.18 -19.33 -14.82
CA LYS A 38 -7.70 -17.94 -14.86
C LYS A 38 -8.45 -17.45 -13.59
N GLY A 39 -7.76 -17.28 -12.47
CA GLY A 39 -8.23 -16.51 -11.33
C GLY A 39 -8.33 -15.05 -11.77
N ALA A 40 -9.37 -14.35 -11.33
CA ALA A 40 -9.49 -12.93 -11.61
C ALA A 40 -8.32 -12.19 -10.94
N LEU A 41 -7.45 -11.59 -11.75
CA LEU A 41 -6.43 -10.67 -11.25
C LEU A 41 -7.13 -9.43 -10.69
N GLU A 42 -6.89 -9.11 -9.42
CA GLU A 42 -7.45 -7.91 -8.82
C GLU A 42 -6.61 -6.68 -9.18
N ALA A 43 -6.83 -6.15 -10.39
CA ALA A 43 -6.19 -4.92 -10.81
C ALA A 43 -6.53 -3.75 -9.85
N ILE A 44 -5.56 -2.86 -9.62
CA ILE A 44 -5.81 -1.61 -8.91
C ILE A 44 -6.58 -0.66 -9.84
N PRO A 45 -7.83 -0.28 -9.52
CA PRO A 45 -8.63 0.56 -10.41
C PRO A 45 -8.07 1.98 -10.49
N GLY A 46 -8.32 2.64 -11.62
CA GLY A 46 -7.94 4.04 -11.84
C GLY A 46 -6.43 4.26 -12.00
N LEU A 47 -6.05 5.54 -12.12
CA LEU A 47 -4.67 5.95 -12.39
C LEU A 47 -3.97 6.49 -11.12
N PRO A 48 -2.64 6.36 -11.03
CA PRO A 48 -1.86 7.09 -10.03
C PRO A 48 -2.06 8.62 -10.16
N PRO A 49 -1.94 9.39 -9.07
CA PRO A 49 -1.97 10.86 -9.14
C PRO A 49 -0.75 11.38 -9.90
N VAL A 50 -0.90 12.56 -10.49
CA VAL A 50 0.22 13.29 -11.08
C VAL A 50 1.16 13.78 -9.99
N VAL A 51 2.47 13.61 -10.20
CA VAL A 51 3.50 13.83 -9.16
C VAL A 51 3.71 15.30 -8.80
N ASP A 52 3.33 16.23 -9.68
CA ASP A 52 3.40 17.68 -9.49
C ASP A 52 2.19 18.24 -8.72
N LYS A 53 1.12 17.45 -8.55
CA LYS A 53 -0.11 17.83 -7.85
C LYS A 53 -0.60 16.70 -6.94
N LEU A 54 0.24 16.32 -5.99
CA LEU A 54 -0.14 15.30 -5.01
C LEU A 54 -1.23 15.83 -4.06
N PRO A 55 -2.24 15.02 -3.73
CA PRO A 55 -3.25 15.40 -2.76
C PRO A 55 -2.63 15.51 -1.35
N PRO A 56 -3.26 16.27 -0.44
CA PRO A 56 -2.91 16.21 0.97
C PRO A 56 -3.10 14.79 1.52
N GLY A 57 -2.35 14.45 2.58
CA GLY A 57 -2.41 13.11 3.18
C GLY A 57 -1.79 12.01 2.33
N CYS A 58 -2.48 10.86 2.30
CA CYS A 58 -2.05 9.67 1.60
C CYS A 58 -2.43 9.74 0.12
N ALA A 59 -1.41 9.78 -0.76
CA ALA A 59 -1.60 9.79 -2.21
C ALA A 59 -2.34 8.55 -2.76
N PHE A 60 -2.44 7.47 -1.99
CA PHE A 60 -3.16 6.26 -2.35
C PHE A 60 -4.62 6.24 -1.85
N ALA A 61 -5.05 7.22 -1.04
CA ALA A 61 -6.36 7.22 -0.39
C ALA A 61 -7.53 7.02 -1.35
N ALA A 62 -7.53 7.69 -2.51
CA ALA A 62 -8.60 7.58 -3.52
C ALA A 62 -8.77 6.16 -4.10
N ARG A 63 -7.80 5.27 -3.91
CA ARG A 63 -7.78 3.89 -4.45
C ARG A 63 -7.63 2.83 -3.35
N CYS A 64 -7.61 3.27 -2.09
CA CYS A 64 -7.43 2.43 -0.93
C CYS A 64 -8.80 1.99 -0.38
N SER A 65 -9.02 0.70 -0.21
CA SER A 65 -10.24 0.15 0.39
C SER A 65 -10.39 0.45 1.89
N LYS A 66 -9.30 0.88 2.55
CA LYS A 66 -9.26 1.26 3.97
C LYS A 66 -9.14 2.78 4.18
N ALA A 67 -9.41 3.58 3.15
CA ALA A 67 -9.34 5.04 3.29
C ALA A 67 -10.41 5.55 4.26
N ALA A 68 -10.00 6.44 5.16
CA ALA A 68 -10.87 7.24 6.02
C ALA A 68 -10.54 8.73 5.83
N ASP A 69 -11.32 9.62 6.43
CA ASP A 69 -11.14 11.07 6.29
C ASP A 69 -9.74 11.52 6.71
N THR A 70 -9.16 10.90 7.74
CA THR A 70 -7.79 11.16 8.19
C THR A 70 -6.74 10.86 7.11
N CYS A 71 -7.00 9.92 6.20
CA CYS A 71 -6.08 9.58 5.11
C CYS A 71 -6.02 10.67 4.03
N GLN A 72 -6.99 11.59 4.00
CA GLN A 72 -7.07 12.65 2.98
C GLN A 72 -6.50 13.99 3.47
N GLN A 73 -5.99 14.05 4.70
CA GLN A 73 -5.61 15.29 5.36
C GLN A 73 -4.25 15.14 6.06
N GLY A 74 -3.46 16.21 6.07
CA GLY A 74 -2.26 16.31 6.90
C GLY A 74 -1.15 15.30 6.59
N GLU A 75 -0.41 14.93 7.62
CA GLU A 75 0.71 13.98 7.56
C GLU A 75 0.24 12.55 7.78
N VAL A 76 0.80 11.61 7.01
CA VAL A 76 0.46 10.19 7.12
C VAL A 76 1.31 9.52 8.19
N SER A 77 0.70 8.74 9.07
CA SER A 77 1.40 8.04 10.15
C SER A 77 2.46 7.10 9.61
N ARG A 78 3.70 7.27 10.09
CA ARG A 78 4.80 6.34 9.89
C ARG A 78 4.86 5.40 11.08
N ASN A 79 4.73 4.10 10.84
CA ASN A 79 4.87 3.06 11.86
C ASN A 79 6.12 2.24 11.56
N GLU A 80 6.95 2.01 12.58
CA GLU A 80 8.18 1.25 12.47
C GLU A 80 8.28 0.25 13.61
N ALA A 81 8.55 -1.02 13.28
CA ALA A 81 8.87 -2.05 14.27
C ALA A 81 9.66 -3.17 13.59
N SER A 82 10.58 -3.80 14.33
CA SER A 82 11.27 -5.03 13.91
C SER A 82 11.90 -4.97 12.51
N GLY A 83 12.52 -3.83 12.17
CA GLY A 83 13.16 -3.60 10.86
C GLY A 83 12.19 -3.38 9.70
N ARG A 84 10.89 -3.25 9.98
CA ARG A 84 9.84 -2.90 9.03
C ARG A 84 9.43 -1.45 9.22
N MET A 85 9.01 -0.80 8.14
CA MET A 85 8.33 0.49 8.18
C MET A 85 7.14 0.50 7.23
N VAL A 86 6.03 1.09 7.67
CA VAL A 86 4.85 1.37 6.84
C VAL A 86 4.36 2.80 7.04
N LEU A 87 4.08 3.49 5.93
CA LEU A 87 3.48 4.83 5.92
C LEU A 87 1.96 4.70 5.72
N CYS A 88 1.23 4.43 6.80
CA CYS A 88 -0.21 4.19 6.74
C CYS A 88 -0.87 4.41 8.12
N HIS A 89 -2.04 5.05 8.15
CA HIS A 89 -2.84 5.12 9.38
C HIS A 89 -3.51 3.79 9.75
N TYR A 90 -3.90 3.00 8.74
CA TYR A 90 -4.65 1.75 8.92
C TYR A 90 -4.02 0.58 8.16
N PRO A 91 -2.82 0.09 8.57
CA PRO A 91 -2.16 -1.06 7.96
C PRO A 91 -3.06 -2.30 7.92
N GLU A 92 -2.84 -3.18 6.95
CA GLU A 92 -3.44 -4.53 6.87
C GLU A 92 -3.06 -5.38 8.09
N GLU A 93 -1.79 -5.28 8.49
CA GLU A 93 -1.22 -6.00 9.63
C GLU A 93 -0.51 -5.03 10.58
N LYS A 94 -0.54 -5.31 11.88
CA LYS A 94 0.30 -4.59 12.84
C LYS A 94 1.75 -5.00 12.62
N LEU A 95 2.65 -4.02 12.61
CA LEU A 95 4.07 -4.31 12.60
C LEU A 95 4.42 -4.85 13.99
N VAL A 96 4.86 -6.10 14.03
CA VAL A 96 5.42 -6.80 15.20
C VAL A 96 6.86 -7.17 14.91
#